data_AF-A0A9J5Y164-F1
#
_entry.id   AF-A0A9J5Y164-F1
#
_cell.length_a   1.000
_cell.length_b   1.000
_cell.length_c   1.000
_cell.angle_alpha   90.00
_cell.angle_beta   90.00
_cell.angle_gamma   90.00
#
_symmetry.space_group_name_H-M   'P 1'
#
loop_
_entity.id
_entity.type
_entity.pdbx_description
1 polymer ?
#
loop_
_entity_poly.entity_id
_entity_poly.type
_entity_poly.pdbx_seq_one_letter_code
_entity_poly.pdbx_strand_id
1 'polypeptide(L)'
;MDFKEKRDKKLDSRKSMTDTTPLLDSTHQNQRHSYYRFNSFPISNSFAVEMTTNILPRQLRSVFLGVDVGTGSARAGLFNEDGKLLGSASSPIQIWKDGDCVEQSSTDIWLAICTAVKMACALGSVSKEEVKGLGFAATCSLVAVDSEGEPVTVSWSGDTRRNIIVWMDHRAVKQAERINASNSPVLQYCGGGVSPEMEPPKSLLDRSGGIVSFSVTAPFAGAFSPLVILLASSGSGSLLWVKENLQESWSMVFRWMDLSDWLTYKATGDDTRSLCTTVCKWTYLGHAHMQQINEKDSCAMESCGWDDGFWEEIGLGDLVDGHHAKIGRSVAFPGHALGSGLTPHAAKELGLMAGTPVGTALIDAHAGGVGVMESVPASDSESIVDEDAISRRMVLVCGTSTCHMAVSRTKLFIPGVWGPFWSAMVPEYWLTEGGQSATGSLLDHIIENHVASPHLANRAASRRISIFDLLNEILESMKQDEGSPFIAALTNDMHILPDFHGNRSPIADPKSKGMISGLTLDTGEKQLALLYLATVQGIAYGTRHIVEHCNANGHMVRTHFLILLVFS
;
A
#
# COMPACT_ATOMS: atom_id res chain seq x y z
N MET A 1 46.14 44.63 -10.33
CA MET A 1 44.69 44.75 -10.59
C MET A 1 44.00 43.81 -9.60
N ASP A 2 43.78 44.16 -8.34
CA ASP A 2 43.34 45.46 -7.76
C ASP A 2 41.97 45.88 -8.33
N PHE A 3 40.97 46.24 -7.52
CA PHE A 3 41.08 47.09 -6.32
C PHE A 3 40.45 46.57 -5.01
N LYS A 4 40.72 47.32 -3.92
CA LYS A 4 40.16 47.22 -2.56
C LYS A 4 39.41 48.54 -2.21
N GLU A 5 38.87 48.58 -0.98
CA GLU A 5 38.18 49.67 -0.27
C GLU A 5 36.67 49.80 -0.56
N LYS A 6 35.74 49.99 0.41
CA LYS A 6 35.68 50.59 1.78
C LYS A 6 35.35 52.09 1.82
N ARG A 7 34.18 52.41 2.44
CA ARG A 7 33.87 53.40 3.51
C ARG A 7 32.34 53.59 3.55
N ASP A 8 31.56 53.55 4.64
CA ASP A 8 31.71 53.67 6.11
C ASP A 8 31.50 55.09 6.70
N LYS A 9 30.72 55.13 7.81
CA LYS A 9 30.27 56.26 8.68
C LYS A 9 29.16 57.19 8.13
N LYS A 10 28.13 57.69 8.84
CA LYS A 10 27.65 57.76 10.27
C LYS A 10 27.74 59.16 10.92
N LEU A 11 26.58 59.78 11.22
CA LEU A 11 26.20 60.83 12.22
C LEU A 11 24.82 61.44 11.80
N ASP A 12 24.02 62.21 12.57
CA ASP A 12 23.48 62.17 13.96
C ASP A 12 22.37 63.26 14.13
N SER A 13 21.70 63.34 15.29
CA SER A 13 20.96 64.48 15.90
C SER A 13 19.43 64.76 15.65
N ARG A 14 18.60 64.15 16.51
CA ARG A 14 17.62 64.75 17.48
C ARG A 14 16.52 65.81 17.12
N LYS A 15 15.29 65.52 17.65
CA LYS A 15 14.14 66.40 18.06
C LYS A 15 13.21 66.94 16.93
N SER A 16 11.90 67.18 17.14
CA SER A 16 11.03 67.21 18.35
C SER A 16 9.54 66.81 18.10
N MET A 17 8.81 66.43 19.17
CA MET A 17 7.34 66.53 19.52
C MET A 17 6.28 66.76 18.41
N THR A 18 5.07 66.18 18.45
CA THR A 18 4.04 66.10 19.54
C THR A 18 3.41 64.71 19.69
N ASP A 19 3.06 64.20 20.89
CA ASP A 19 1.76 64.37 21.64
C ASP A 19 0.50 64.07 20.80
N THR A 20 -0.51 63.29 21.26
CA THR A 20 -0.99 63.05 22.64
C THR A 20 -1.43 61.59 22.95
N THR A 21 -1.63 61.28 24.24
CA THR A 21 -2.38 60.11 24.76
C THR A 21 -2.88 60.42 26.19
N PRO A 22 -4.01 59.87 26.65
CA PRO A 22 -4.28 59.71 28.09
C PRO A 22 -4.53 58.25 28.50
N LEU A 23 -3.94 57.88 29.65
CA LEU A 23 -4.20 56.67 30.46
C LEU A 23 -4.68 57.13 31.87
N LEU A 24 -4.70 56.20 32.85
CA LEU A 24 -4.93 56.39 34.30
C LEU A 24 -6.42 56.37 34.74
N ASP A 25 -6.80 55.74 35.87
CA ASP A 25 -6.12 54.70 36.68
C ASP A 25 -7.18 53.93 37.53
N SER A 26 -6.76 53.28 38.61
CA SER A 26 -7.47 52.23 39.34
C SER A 26 -7.48 52.43 40.87
N THR A 27 -8.21 51.54 41.58
CA THR A 27 -8.18 51.22 43.03
C THR A 27 -9.23 51.81 44.02
N HIS A 28 -9.85 50.86 44.77
CA HIS A 28 -10.31 50.85 46.17
C HIS A 28 -10.95 52.08 46.88
N GLN A 29 -12.16 51.92 47.46
CA GLN A 29 -12.34 51.50 48.88
C GLN A 29 -13.82 51.22 49.29
N ASN A 30 -14.05 50.87 50.57
CA ASN A 30 -15.28 50.30 51.15
C ASN A 30 -15.92 51.21 52.22
N GLN A 31 -17.26 51.33 52.26
CA GLN A 31 -18.06 51.71 53.46
C GLN A 31 -19.59 51.63 53.18
N ARG A 32 -20.46 51.73 54.19
CA ARG A 32 -20.96 50.66 55.11
C ARG A 32 -22.33 51.10 55.70
N HIS A 33 -23.05 50.19 56.38
CA HIS A 33 -24.32 50.40 57.12
C HIS A 33 -25.59 50.60 56.24
N SER A 34 -26.79 50.09 56.57
CA SER A 34 -27.33 49.23 57.67
C SER A 34 -28.68 48.58 57.22
N TYR A 35 -29.56 47.91 57.98
CA TYR A 35 -29.74 47.61 59.43
C TYR A 35 -30.69 46.40 59.63
N TYR A 36 -30.65 45.78 60.82
CA TYR A 36 -31.66 44.90 61.47
C TYR A 36 -31.95 43.47 60.95
N ARG A 37 -32.50 42.65 61.87
CA ARG A 37 -32.76 41.19 61.80
C ARG A 37 -34.26 40.92 62.02
N PHE A 38 -34.77 39.74 61.63
CA PHE A 38 -35.34 38.74 62.57
C PHE A 38 -35.56 37.37 61.88
N ASN A 39 -35.79 36.30 62.66
CA ASN A 39 -35.91 34.91 62.19
C ASN A 39 -37.37 34.47 62.02
N SER A 40 -37.65 33.60 61.03
CA SER A 40 -38.67 32.54 61.12
C SER A 40 -38.56 31.48 60.00
N PHE A 41 -38.91 30.25 60.35
CA PHE A 41 -39.27 29.09 59.50
C PHE A 41 -40.77 28.78 59.78
N PRO A 42 -41.49 27.89 59.04
CA PRO A 42 -41.29 27.36 57.68
C PRO A 42 -42.62 27.38 56.83
N ILE A 43 -42.69 26.55 55.78
CA ILE A 43 -43.91 26.02 55.10
C ILE A 43 -44.68 26.95 54.13
N SER A 44 -44.56 26.68 52.82
CA SER A 44 -45.67 26.15 51.98
C SER A 44 -45.24 25.99 50.50
N ASN A 45 -45.96 25.17 49.74
CA ASN A 45 -45.56 24.74 48.39
C ASN A 45 -45.76 25.81 47.31
N SER A 46 -44.78 25.92 46.41
CA SER A 46 -45.03 26.26 45.00
C SER A 46 -44.25 25.28 44.11
N PHE A 47 -44.92 24.72 43.10
CA PHE A 47 -44.27 23.80 42.15
C PHE A 47 -43.48 24.61 41.12
N ALA A 48 -42.16 24.59 41.22
CA ALA A 48 -41.29 24.99 40.12
C ALA A 48 -41.18 23.82 39.12
N VAL A 49 -41.65 24.02 37.90
CA VAL A 49 -41.42 23.07 36.80
C VAL A 49 -40.03 23.35 36.24
N GLU A 50 -39.03 22.56 36.65
CA GLU A 50 -37.74 22.56 35.97
C GLU A 50 -37.93 22.05 34.54
N MET A 51 -37.61 22.88 33.54
CA MET A 51 -37.39 22.41 32.18
C MET A 51 -36.07 21.63 32.13
N THR A 52 -36.10 20.38 32.59
CA THR A 52 -35.07 19.40 32.29
C THR A 52 -35.07 19.19 30.78
N THR A 53 -34.05 19.73 30.11
CA THR A 53 -33.78 19.44 28.72
C THR A 53 -33.35 17.98 28.64
N ASN A 54 -34.28 17.11 28.23
CA ASN A 54 -34.01 15.69 27.97
C ASN A 54 -33.11 15.56 26.74
N ILE A 55 -31.82 15.86 26.92
CA ILE A 55 -30.74 15.40 26.06
C ILE A 55 -30.64 13.90 26.28
N LEU A 56 -31.48 13.15 25.56
CA LEU A 56 -31.30 11.71 25.38
C LEU A 56 -29.83 11.47 25.01
N PRO A 57 -29.11 10.58 25.70
CA PRO A 57 -27.70 10.35 25.41
C PRO A 57 -27.60 9.89 23.95
N ARG A 58 -26.96 10.71 23.10
CA ARG A 58 -26.75 10.41 21.69
C ARG A 58 -26.07 9.05 21.60
N GLN A 59 -26.79 8.05 21.12
CA GLN A 59 -26.28 6.70 20.95
C GLN A 59 -25.05 6.78 20.04
N LEU A 60 -23.87 6.47 20.61
CA LEU A 60 -22.61 6.52 19.88
C LEU A 60 -22.62 5.42 18.83
N ARG A 61 -22.70 5.82 17.56
CA ARG A 61 -22.52 4.92 16.41
C ARG A 61 -21.19 4.19 16.52
N SER A 62 -21.14 2.95 16.06
CA SER A 62 -19.88 2.29 15.77
C SER A 62 -19.31 2.86 14.47
N VAL A 63 -18.03 3.22 14.49
CA VAL A 63 -17.27 3.67 13.33
C VAL A 63 -15.96 2.88 13.27
N PHE A 64 -15.55 2.48 12.07
CA PHE A 64 -14.30 1.78 11.82
C PHE A 64 -13.39 2.66 10.95
N LEU A 65 -12.10 2.65 11.25
CA LEU A 65 -11.08 3.45 10.55
C LEU A 65 -10.20 2.57 9.68
N GLY A 66 -10.28 2.74 8.37
CA GLY A 66 -9.26 2.24 7.44
C GLY A 66 -8.19 3.30 7.21
N VAL A 67 -6.92 2.92 7.31
CA VAL A 67 -5.76 3.73 6.88
C VAL A 67 -5.08 3.00 5.74
N ASP A 68 -4.80 3.73 4.66
CA ASP A 68 -4.18 3.24 3.42
C ASP A 68 -2.96 4.12 3.07
N VAL A 69 -1.77 3.52 3.02
CA VAL A 69 -0.51 4.21 2.68
C VAL A 69 -0.03 3.76 1.31
N GLY A 70 -0.56 4.42 0.28
CA GLY A 70 -0.08 4.31 -1.09
C GLY A 70 1.25 5.03 -1.30
N THR A 71 1.80 4.92 -2.52
CA THR A 71 3.13 5.46 -2.86
C THR A 71 3.28 6.98 -2.66
N GLY A 72 2.24 7.78 -2.95
CA GLY A 72 2.31 9.25 -2.92
C GLY A 72 1.53 9.95 -1.79
N SER A 73 0.64 9.24 -1.09
CA SER A 73 -0.11 9.80 0.04
C SER A 73 -0.55 8.74 1.05
N ALA A 74 -0.66 9.17 2.31
CA ALA A 74 -1.40 8.44 3.33
C ALA A 74 -2.86 8.90 3.34
N ARG A 75 -3.80 7.95 3.36
CA ARG A 75 -5.24 8.15 3.27
C ARG A 75 -5.92 7.55 4.50
N ALA A 76 -7.00 8.19 4.94
CA ALA A 76 -7.83 7.72 6.04
C ALA A 76 -9.31 7.75 5.62
N GLY A 77 -10.04 6.66 5.88
CA GLY A 77 -11.46 6.52 5.61
C GLY A 77 -12.21 5.99 6.83
N LEU A 78 -13.34 6.62 7.16
CA LEU A 78 -14.19 6.24 8.29
C LEU A 78 -15.48 5.63 7.78
N PHE A 79 -15.83 4.44 8.26
CA PHE A 79 -16.95 3.64 7.77
C PHE A 79 -17.90 3.27 8.92
N ASN A 80 -19.19 3.10 8.63
CA ASN A 80 -20.13 2.53 9.59
C ASN A 80 -20.18 0.99 9.51
N GLU A 81 -21.06 0.36 10.28
CA GLU A 81 -21.29 -1.10 10.28
C GLU A 81 -21.77 -1.66 8.92
N ASP A 82 -22.39 -0.84 8.06
CA ASP A 82 -22.80 -1.21 6.69
C ASP A 82 -21.67 -1.04 5.65
N GLY A 83 -20.44 -0.70 6.06
CA GLY A 83 -19.33 -0.37 5.16
C GLY A 83 -19.48 0.96 4.41
N LYS A 84 -20.46 1.80 4.77
CA LYS A 84 -20.66 3.11 4.13
C LYS A 84 -19.65 4.13 4.63
N LEU A 85 -18.93 4.75 3.69
CA LEU A 85 -18.02 5.86 3.98
C LEU A 85 -18.76 7.07 4.58
N LEU A 86 -18.29 7.51 5.74
CA LEU A 86 -18.79 8.65 6.52
C LEU A 86 -17.94 9.91 6.32
N GLY A 87 -16.64 9.74 6.07
CA GLY A 87 -15.68 10.81 5.83
C GLY A 87 -14.31 10.24 5.45
N SER A 88 -13.55 10.97 4.66
CA SER A 88 -12.18 10.60 4.28
C SER A 88 -11.29 11.84 4.12
N ALA A 89 -9.98 11.62 4.17
CA ALA A 89 -8.97 12.63 3.85
C ALA A 89 -7.66 11.96 3.41
N SER A 90 -6.80 12.73 2.74
CA SER A 90 -5.44 12.34 2.37
C SER A 90 -4.41 13.35 2.89
N SER A 91 -3.16 12.91 3.01
CA SER A 91 -2.01 13.76 3.30
C SER A 91 -0.80 13.25 2.49
N PRO A 92 -0.10 14.10 1.73
CA PRO A 92 1.00 13.67 0.87
C PRO A 92 2.19 13.19 1.69
N ILE A 93 2.93 12.21 1.17
CA ILE A 93 4.16 11.70 1.80
C ILE A 93 5.38 12.01 0.94
N GLN A 94 6.52 12.27 1.58
CA GLN A 94 7.76 12.59 0.87
C GLN A 94 8.38 11.31 0.29
N ILE A 95 8.63 11.33 -1.02
CA ILE A 95 9.44 10.32 -1.72
C ILE A 95 10.77 10.96 -2.11
N TRP A 96 11.85 10.21 -2.04
CA TRP A 96 13.10 10.54 -2.72
C TRP A 96 13.40 9.50 -3.79
N LYS A 97 13.85 9.93 -4.97
CA LYS A 97 14.26 9.04 -6.06
C LYS A 97 15.59 9.51 -6.64
N ASP A 98 16.55 8.59 -6.74
CA ASP A 98 17.86 8.81 -7.35
C ASP A 98 18.27 7.56 -8.13
N GLY A 99 18.21 7.65 -9.47
CA GLY A 99 18.31 6.49 -10.36
C GLY A 99 17.30 5.41 -10.02
N ASP A 100 17.81 4.22 -9.71
CA ASP A 100 17.04 3.02 -9.34
C ASP A 100 16.63 2.99 -7.85
N CYS A 101 17.20 3.88 -7.02
CA CYS A 101 16.90 3.97 -5.59
C CYS A 101 15.64 4.83 -5.36
N VAL A 102 14.68 4.33 -4.58
CA VAL A 102 13.43 5.00 -4.21
C VAL A 102 13.21 4.84 -2.70
N GLU A 103 13.15 5.96 -1.98
CA GLU A 103 13.26 6.00 -0.52
C GLU A 103 12.14 6.85 0.11
N GLN A 104 11.73 6.46 1.31
CA GLN A 104 10.70 7.12 2.11
C GLN A 104 11.13 7.24 3.59
N SER A 105 10.29 7.89 4.39
CA SER A 105 10.50 8.19 5.80
C SER A 105 9.32 7.70 6.63
N SER A 106 9.56 6.78 7.57
CA SER A 106 8.49 6.22 8.40
C SER A 106 7.90 7.28 9.34
N THR A 107 8.72 8.21 9.82
CA THR A 107 8.30 9.38 10.60
C THR A 107 7.36 10.29 9.80
N ASP A 108 7.70 10.63 8.55
CA ASP A 108 6.86 11.51 7.72
C ASP A 108 5.55 10.83 7.32
N ILE A 109 5.58 9.51 7.05
CA ILE A 109 4.37 8.70 6.82
C ILE A 109 3.45 8.73 8.07
N TRP A 110 3.99 8.50 9.27
CA TRP A 110 3.19 8.52 10.50
C TRP A 110 2.56 9.90 10.77
N LEU A 111 3.29 10.99 10.50
CA LEU A 111 2.77 12.35 10.58
C LEU A 111 1.67 12.63 9.54
N ALA A 112 1.81 12.11 8.32
CA ALA A 112 0.78 12.19 7.27
C ALA A 112 -0.49 11.43 7.65
N ILE A 113 -0.36 10.21 8.20
CA ILE A 113 -1.48 9.43 8.76
C ILE A 113 -2.17 10.21 9.89
N CYS A 114 -1.40 10.71 10.86
CA CYS A 114 -1.94 11.49 11.99
C CYS A 114 -2.63 12.79 11.54
N THR A 115 -2.31 13.30 10.35
CA THR A 115 -2.99 14.43 9.71
C THR A 115 -4.28 13.96 9.02
N ALA A 116 -4.20 12.94 8.17
CA ALA A 116 -5.33 12.38 7.44
C ALA A 116 -6.44 11.85 8.37
N VAL A 117 -6.10 11.12 9.43
CA VAL A 117 -7.07 10.59 10.40
C VAL A 117 -7.85 11.71 11.09
N LYS A 118 -7.18 12.78 11.54
CA LYS A 118 -7.86 13.94 12.18
C LYS A 118 -8.76 14.68 11.19
N MET A 119 -8.31 14.85 9.95
CA MET A 119 -9.10 15.48 8.89
C MET A 119 -10.33 14.64 8.54
N ALA A 120 -10.18 13.32 8.40
CA ALA A 120 -11.30 12.39 8.16
C ALA A 120 -12.31 12.43 9.31
N CYS A 121 -11.87 12.41 10.56
CA CYS A 121 -12.75 12.51 11.74
C CYS A 121 -13.52 13.84 11.76
N ALA A 122 -12.86 14.96 11.45
CA ALA A 122 -13.50 16.26 11.36
C ALA A 122 -14.56 16.31 10.23
N LEU A 123 -14.21 15.82 9.04
CA LEU A 123 -15.11 15.81 7.87
C LEU A 123 -16.33 14.89 8.07
N GLY A 124 -16.12 13.69 8.63
CA GLY A 124 -17.20 12.75 8.98
C GLY A 124 -17.98 13.09 10.27
N SER A 125 -17.61 14.21 10.94
CA SER A 125 -18.13 14.61 12.25
C SER A 125 -18.08 13.48 13.30
N VAL A 126 -17.03 12.65 13.24
CA VAL A 126 -16.82 11.46 14.08
C VAL A 126 -16.07 11.86 15.36
N SER A 127 -16.60 11.49 16.52
CA SER A 127 -15.86 11.62 17.77
C SER A 127 -14.97 10.40 18.02
N LYS A 128 -13.87 10.57 18.76
CA LYS A 128 -12.92 9.47 19.04
C LYS A 128 -13.56 8.29 19.80
N GLU A 129 -14.65 8.54 20.52
CA GLU A 129 -15.45 7.54 21.24
C GLU A 129 -16.38 6.74 20.31
N GLU A 130 -16.69 7.25 19.12
CA GLU A 130 -17.43 6.53 18.07
C GLU A 130 -16.53 5.49 17.36
N VAL A 131 -15.21 5.68 17.30
CA VAL A 131 -14.26 4.77 16.64
C VAL A 131 -14.02 3.49 17.46
N LYS A 132 -14.46 2.34 16.95
CA LYS A 132 -14.46 1.04 17.64
C LYS A 132 -13.34 0.09 17.23
N GLY A 133 -12.65 0.38 16.13
CA GLY A 133 -11.50 -0.39 15.66
C GLY A 133 -10.86 0.28 14.46
N LEU A 134 -9.61 -0.08 14.17
CA LEU A 134 -8.89 0.39 13.00
C LEU A 134 -8.03 -0.70 12.36
N GLY A 135 -7.80 -0.57 11.06
CA GLY A 135 -6.89 -1.41 10.28
C GLY A 135 -5.95 -0.56 9.42
N PHE A 136 -4.73 -1.05 9.25
CA PHE A 136 -3.73 -0.45 8.37
C PHE A 136 -3.53 -1.31 7.12
N ALA A 137 -3.38 -0.63 5.99
CA ALA A 137 -2.83 -1.18 4.76
C ALA A 137 -1.80 -0.21 4.17
N ALA A 138 -0.81 -0.74 3.46
CA ALA A 138 0.26 0.03 2.85
C ALA A 138 0.87 -0.73 1.67
N THR A 139 1.63 -0.02 0.82
CA THR A 139 2.61 -0.67 -0.07
C THR A 139 3.55 -1.56 0.75
N CYS A 140 3.97 -2.72 0.21
CA CYS A 140 4.87 -3.68 0.88
C CYS A 140 6.34 -3.20 0.99
N SER A 141 6.56 -1.93 1.27
CA SER A 141 7.88 -1.29 1.39
C SER A 141 8.61 -1.75 2.66
N LEU A 142 9.94 -1.85 2.62
CA LEU A 142 10.77 -2.28 3.77
C LEU A 142 11.05 -1.10 4.70
N VAL A 143 10.86 -1.29 6.02
CA VAL A 143 11.21 -0.33 7.08
C VAL A 143 12.34 -0.85 7.98
N ALA A 144 13.29 0.02 8.30
CA ALA A 144 14.41 -0.21 9.21
C ALA A 144 14.26 0.59 10.53
N VAL A 145 14.37 -0.08 11.69
CA VAL A 145 14.41 0.59 13.01
C VAL A 145 15.36 -0.07 14.02
N ASP A 146 15.80 0.71 15.01
CA ASP A 146 16.65 0.26 16.13
C ASP A 146 15.84 -0.36 17.30
N SER A 147 16.49 -0.58 18.46
CA SER A 147 15.86 -1.20 19.63
C SER A 147 14.74 -0.38 20.24
N GLU A 148 14.85 0.95 20.17
CA GLU A 148 13.86 1.90 20.69
C GLU A 148 12.73 2.15 19.68
N GLY A 149 12.94 1.74 18.43
CA GLY A 149 12.00 1.91 17.31
C GLY A 149 12.29 3.16 16.46
N GLU A 150 13.46 3.78 16.62
CA GLU A 150 13.85 4.98 15.87
C GLU A 150 14.40 4.64 14.47
N PRO A 151 14.29 5.56 13.48
CA PRO A 151 14.71 5.32 12.10
C PRO A 151 16.21 5.02 11.91
N VAL A 152 16.53 3.89 11.28
CA VAL A 152 17.90 3.55 10.85
C VAL A 152 18.04 3.76 9.33
N THR A 153 19.08 4.46 8.88
CA THR A 153 19.20 4.81 7.45
C THR A 153 19.40 3.58 6.55
N VAL A 154 18.66 3.54 5.45
CA VAL A 154 18.84 2.59 4.33
C VAL A 154 19.43 3.28 3.09
N SER A 155 19.94 4.50 3.26
CA SER A 155 20.37 5.38 2.17
C SER A 155 21.86 5.66 2.18
N TRP A 156 22.47 5.71 0.99
CA TRP A 156 23.84 6.21 0.79
C TRP A 156 24.05 7.65 1.29
N SER A 157 22.98 8.43 1.49
CA SER A 157 23.09 9.79 2.01
C SER A 157 23.38 9.85 3.51
N GLY A 158 23.24 8.75 4.25
CA GLY A 158 23.37 8.72 5.72
C GLY A 158 22.25 9.44 6.48
N ASP A 159 21.20 9.91 5.79
CA ASP A 159 20.06 10.59 6.42
C ASP A 159 19.19 9.53 7.12
N THR A 160 19.14 9.56 8.45
CA THR A 160 18.38 8.58 9.25
C THR A 160 16.89 8.59 8.95
N ARG A 161 16.34 9.72 8.47
CA ARG A 161 14.94 9.81 8.05
C ARG A 161 14.63 8.97 6.82
N ARG A 162 15.64 8.63 6.00
CA ARG A 162 15.50 7.68 4.88
C ARG A 162 15.71 6.27 5.40
N ASN A 163 14.71 5.75 6.11
CA ASN A 163 14.70 4.40 6.69
C ASN A 163 13.75 3.42 5.98
N ILE A 164 13.15 3.84 4.86
CA ILE A 164 12.29 2.98 4.04
C ILE A 164 12.89 2.80 2.64
N ILE A 165 13.03 1.53 2.22
CA ILE A 165 13.22 1.16 0.81
C ILE A 165 11.83 0.93 0.23
N VAL A 166 11.42 1.77 -0.72
CA VAL A 166 10.06 1.74 -1.31
C VAL A 166 9.91 0.53 -2.21
N TRP A 167 8.70 -0.03 -2.30
CA TRP A 167 8.41 -1.22 -3.10
C TRP A 167 8.94 -1.19 -4.54
N MET A 168 8.97 -0.02 -5.18
CA MET A 168 9.42 0.19 -6.57
C MET A 168 10.92 0.53 -6.71
N ASP A 169 11.74 0.21 -5.69
CA ASP A 169 13.19 0.39 -5.69
C ASP A 169 13.90 -0.83 -6.33
N HIS A 170 14.81 -0.57 -7.27
CA HIS A 170 15.49 -1.62 -8.05
C HIS A 170 16.99 -1.72 -7.77
N ARG A 171 17.49 -1.15 -6.65
CA ARG A 171 18.91 -1.26 -6.24
C ARG A 171 19.40 -2.70 -6.11
N ALA A 172 18.48 -3.63 -5.84
CA ALA A 172 18.75 -5.02 -5.48
C ALA A 172 18.64 -6.04 -6.64
N VAL A 173 18.56 -5.62 -7.91
CA VAL A 173 18.53 -6.56 -9.07
C VAL A 173 19.62 -7.63 -9.00
N LYS A 174 20.87 -7.27 -8.65
CA LYS A 174 22.01 -8.20 -8.60
C LYS A 174 21.92 -9.19 -7.44
N GLN A 175 21.21 -8.84 -6.37
CA GLN A 175 20.89 -9.71 -5.26
C GLN A 175 19.86 -10.73 -5.77
N ALA A 176 18.80 -10.25 -6.41
CA ALA A 176 17.71 -11.07 -6.90
C ALA A 176 18.09 -12.14 -7.92
N GLU A 177 18.99 -11.81 -8.85
CA GLU A 177 19.49 -12.76 -9.84
C GLU A 177 20.26 -13.93 -9.22
N ARG A 178 20.86 -13.73 -8.04
CA ARG A 178 21.58 -14.77 -7.31
C ARG A 178 20.60 -15.71 -6.59
N ILE A 179 19.35 -15.28 -6.32
CA ILE A 179 18.31 -16.13 -5.70
C ILE A 179 17.79 -17.14 -6.69
N ASN A 180 17.46 -16.64 -7.88
CA ASN A 180 16.92 -17.43 -8.96
C ASN A 180 17.92 -18.51 -9.42
N ALA A 181 19.21 -18.36 -9.08
CA ALA A 181 20.25 -19.36 -9.26
C ALA A 181 20.32 -20.46 -8.17
N SER A 182 19.73 -20.27 -6.97
CA SER A 182 19.73 -21.27 -5.89
C SER A 182 18.77 -22.43 -6.18
N ASN A 183 17.64 -22.14 -6.83
CA ASN A 183 16.55 -23.10 -7.10
C ASN A 183 15.90 -23.68 -5.82
N SER A 184 15.95 -22.95 -4.70
CA SER A 184 15.27 -23.34 -3.45
C SER A 184 13.78 -23.67 -3.68
N PRO A 185 13.22 -24.73 -3.03
CA PRO A 185 11.80 -25.08 -3.13
C PRO A 185 10.84 -23.93 -2.79
N VAL A 186 11.26 -22.99 -1.94
CA VAL A 186 10.45 -21.85 -1.51
C VAL A 186 10.13 -20.91 -2.69
N LEU A 187 11.00 -20.85 -3.70
CA LEU A 187 10.83 -20.00 -4.90
C LEU A 187 9.65 -20.45 -5.80
N GLN A 188 9.12 -21.67 -5.58
CA GLN A 188 7.92 -22.15 -6.27
C GLN A 188 6.68 -21.31 -5.92
N TYR A 189 6.63 -20.72 -4.72
CA TYR A 189 5.55 -19.83 -4.28
C TYR A 189 5.62 -18.44 -4.93
N CYS A 190 6.76 -18.11 -5.54
CA CYS A 190 6.96 -16.89 -6.33
C CYS A 190 6.69 -17.15 -7.82
N GLY A 191 5.93 -18.20 -8.17
CA GLY A 191 5.64 -18.56 -9.56
C GLY A 191 6.83 -19.13 -10.34
N GLY A 192 7.90 -19.50 -9.64
CA GLY A 192 9.15 -20.03 -10.20
C GLY A 192 10.36 -19.09 -10.12
N GLY A 193 10.17 -17.84 -9.67
CA GLY A 193 11.27 -16.89 -9.52
C GLY A 193 10.90 -15.61 -8.77
N VAL A 194 11.91 -14.97 -8.21
CA VAL A 194 11.83 -13.87 -7.25
C VAL A 194 12.30 -12.56 -7.90
N SER A 195 11.53 -11.49 -7.65
CA SER A 195 11.74 -10.11 -8.11
C SER A 195 13.08 -9.49 -7.63
N PRO A 196 13.66 -8.46 -8.30
CA PRO A 196 14.61 -7.49 -7.71
C PRO A 196 14.17 -6.92 -6.37
N GLU A 197 12.87 -6.85 -6.18
CA GLU A 197 12.22 -6.37 -4.97
C GLU A 197 12.20 -7.50 -3.91
N MET A 198 12.23 -8.81 -4.28
CA MET A 198 12.18 -10.01 -3.39
C MET A 198 13.56 -10.52 -2.90
N GLU A 199 13.62 -11.15 -1.72
CA GLU A 199 14.82 -11.70 -1.02
C GLU A 199 15.34 -12.98 -1.69
N PRO A 200 16.65 -13.37 -1.61
CA PRO A 200 17.88 -12.69 -1.12
C PRO A 200 19.22 -12.82 -1.96
N PRO A 201 19.93 -13.98 -2.10
CA PRO A 201 21.19 -14.43 -1.49
C PRO A 201 22.55 -13.91 -2.05
N LYS A 202 23.66 -14.36 -1.42
CA LYS A 202 24.86 -14.86 -2.14
C LYS A 202 25.66 -15.91 -1.35
N SER A 203 26.05 -17.00 -2.01
CA SER A 203 26.96 -18.03 -1.48
C SER A 203 28.42 -17.89 -1.96
N LEU A 204 29.32 -18.65 -1.32
CA LEU A 204 30.78 -18.46 -1.33
C LEU A 204 31.52 -19.08 -2.53
N LEU A 205 32.68 -18.49 -2.87
CA LEU A 205 33.79 -19.28 -3.41
C LEU A 205 34.55 -19.93 -2.24
N ASP A 206 34.66 -21.26 -2.24
CA ASP A 206 35.81 -21.93 -1.62
C ASP A 206 36.38 -23.04 -2.53
N ARG A 207 37.56 -23.54 -2.18
CA ARG A 207 38.53 -24.18 -3.07
C ARG A 207 38.55 -25.70 -2.95
N SER A 208 37.79 -26.40 -3.80
CA SER A 208 38.24 -27.69 -4.34
C SER A 208 37.48 -28.04 -5.63
N GLY A 209 38.19 -28.59 -6.61
CA GLY A 209 37.60 -28.93 -7.91
C GLY A 209 36.87 -30.28 -7.90
N GLY A 210 35.68 -30.32 -8.50
CA GLY A 210 34.89 -31.55 -8.65
C GLY A 210 33.66 -31.33 -9.52
N ILE A 211 33.80 -31.44 -10.84
CA ILE A 211 32.64 -31.44 -11.75
C ILE A 211 31.95 -32.80 -11.65
N VAL A 212 30.67 -32.80 -11.28
CA VAL A 212 29.75 -33.92 -11.55
C VAL A 212 28.52 -33.35 -12.26
N SER A 213 28.34 -33.75 -13.52
CA SER A 213 27.15 -33.42 -14.31
C SER A 213 26.11 -34.53 -14.15
N PHE A 214 24.84 -34.14 -14.03
CA PHE A 214 23.73 -34.99 -14.47
C PHE A 214 22.92 -34.27 -15.54
N SER A 215 22.32 -35.05 -16.43
CA SER A 215 21.84 -34.60 -17.74
C SER A 215 20.34 -34.84 -17.89
N VAL A 216 19.61 -33.79 -18.30
CA VAL A 216 18.30 -33.91 -18.95
C VAL A 216 18.36 -33.16 -20.27
N THR A 217 18.46 -33.92 -21.36
CA THR A 217 18.25 -33.50 -22.75
C THR A 217 16.77 -33.13 -22.96
N ALA A 218 16.35 -32.20 -23.83
CA ALA A 218 17.01 -31.24 -24.75
C ALA A 218 15.86 -30.40 -25.43
N PRO A 219 16.09 -29.61 -26.50
CA PRO A 219 17.01 -28.47 -26.61
C PRO A 219 16.34 -27.18 -27.14
N PHE A 220 16.81 -26.01 -26.70
CA PHE A 220 17.29 -24.96 -27.60
C PHE A 220 18.14 -23.95 -26.81
N ALA A 221 19.22 -23.44 -27.39
CA ALA A 221 20.20 -22.61 -26.68
C ALA A 221 20.36 -21.24 -27.34
N GLY A 222 20.42 -20.18 -26.52
CA GLY A 222 20.57 -18.80 -26.97
C GLY A 222 20.96 -17.84 -25.84
N ALA A 223 22.27 -17.74 -25.57
CA ALA A 223 22.91 -16.74 -24.72
C ALA A 223 22.31 -16.50 -23.32
N PHE A 224 22.76 -17.28 -22.32
CA PHE A 224 22.59 -16.91 -20.91
C PHE A 224 23.39 -15.64 -20.58
N SER A 225 22.68 -14.56 -20.25
CA SER A 225 23.22 -13.40 -19.53
C SER A 225 22.12 -12.83 -18.62
N PRO A 226 22.39 -12.58 -17.33
CA PRO A 226 21.39 -12.12 -16.38
C PRO A 226 21.05 -10.64 -16.63
N LEU A 227 19.74 -10.36 -16.69
CA LEU A 227 19.10 -9.07 -16.42
C LEU A 227 17.61 -9.35 -16.19
N VAL A 228 17.23 -9.76 -14.98
CA VAL A 228 15.88 -10.27 -14.63
C VAL A 228 15.14 -9.27 -13.74
N ILE A 229 14.04 -8.70 -14.27
CA ILE A 229 13.36 -7.51 -13.72
C ILE A 229 11.84 -7.75 -13.56
N LEU A 230 11.45 -8.86 -12.89
CA LEU A 230 10.05 -9.11 -12.51
C LEU A 230 9.66 -8.15 -11.38
N LEU A 231 8.55 -7.40 -11.44
CA LEU A 231 8.22 -6.36 -10.45
C LEU A 231 6.96 -6.62 -9.61
N ALA A 232 6.78 -5.81 -8.55
CA ALA A 232 5.65 -5.67 -7.61
C ALA A 232 5.62 -6.56 -6.34
N SER A 233 6.77 -6.78 -5.67
CA SER A 233 6.83 -7.54 -4.40
C SER A 233 8.13 -7.35 -3.60
N SER A 234 8.07 -6.67 -2.45
CA SER A 234 9.25 -6.16 -1.74
C SER A 234 9.38 -6.55 -0.27
N GLY A 235 10.59 -6.43 0.28
CA GLY A 235 10.88 -6.65 1.70
C GLY A 235 12.37 -6.71 2.13
N SER A 236 13.32 -7.32 1.44
CA SER A 236 13.20 -8.02 0.17
C SER A 236 14.62 -8.30 -0.39
N GLY A 237 14.89 -8.17 -1.70
CA GLY A 237 16.28 -8.19 -2.22
C GLY A 237 17.17 -7.12 -1.54
N SER A 238 16.47 -6.07 -1.11
CA SER A 238 16.78 -5.03 -0.13
C SER A 238 17.58 -5.47 1.11
N LEU A 239 17.21 -6.51 1.88
CA LEU A 239 17.94 -6.81 3.13
C LEU A 239 19.38 -7.22 2.84
N LEU A 240 19.58 -8.11 1.88
CA LEU A 240 20.93 -8.49 1.50
C LEU A 240 21.67 -7.33 0.83
N TRP A 241 20.99 -6.49 0.06
CA TRP A 241 21.60 -5.28 -0.48
C TRP A 241 22.11 -4.37 0.66
N VAL A 242 21.32 -4.13 1.71
CA VAL A 242 21.76 -3.38 2.90
C VAL A 242 22.93 -4.09 3.58
N LYS A 243 22.86 -5.41 3.77
CA LYS A 243 23.96 -6.18 4.39
C LYS A 243 25.28 -6.10 3.61
N GLU A 244 25.22 -6.14 2.28
CA GLU A 244 26.41 -6.03 1.42
C GLU A 244 26.95 -4.58 1.34
N ASN A 245 26.09 -3.56 1.39
CA ASN A 245 26.45 -2.17 1.03
C ASN A 245 26.47 -1.19 2.22
N LEU A 246 25.64 -1.40 3.25
CA LEU A 246 25.43 -0.52 4.40
C LEU A 246 25.61 -1.29 5.72
N GLN A 247 26.80 -1.87 5.90
CA GLN A 247 27.12 -2.74 7.05
C GLN A 247 26.93 -2.07 8.42
N GLU A 248 27.15 -0.76 8.52
CA GLU A 248 26.90 0.01 9.74
C GLU A 248 25.41 0.00 10.10
N SER A 249 24.53 0.36 9.15
CA SER A 249 23.07 0.24 9.30
C SER A 249 22.64 -1.19 9.64
N TRP A 250 23.18 -2.20 8.94
CA TRP A 250 22.87 -3.62 9.22
C TRP A 250 23.14 -4.02 10.67
N SER A 251 24.23 -3.49 11.26
CA SER A 251 24.59 -3.73 12.66
C SER A 251 23.69 -3.00 13.66
N MET A 252 23.14 -1.84 13.29
CA MET A 252 22.25 -1.02 14.13
C MET A 252 20.79 -1.46 14.07
N VAL A 253 20.32 -2.02 12.95
CA VAL A 253 18.91 -2.44 12.84
C VAL A 253 18.60 -3.56 13.81
N PHE A 254 17.61 -3.31 14.66
CA PHE A 254 17.03 -4.28 15.58
C PHE A 254 15.79 -4.96 14.98
N ARG A 255 15.02 -4.24 14.15
CA ARG A 255 13.86 -4.78 13.41
C ARG A 255 13.83 -4.36 11.95
N TRP A 256 13.53 -5.36 11.13
CA TRP A 256 13.13 -5.26 9.74
C TRP A 256 11.64 -5.58 9.66
N MET A 257 10.87 -4.74 8.97
CA MET A 257 9.41 -4.82 8.91
C MET A 257 8.91 -4.46 7.51
N ASP A 258 7.82 -5.08 7.08
CA ASP A 258 6.98 -4.50 6.04
C ASP A 258 6.32 -3.22 6.59
N LEU A 259 6.13 -2.19 5.77
CA LEU A 259 5.50 -0.94 6.16
C LEU A 259 4.13 -1.15 6.82
N SER A 260 3.34 -2.12 6.36
CA SER A 260 2.06 -2.48 7.00
C SER A 260 2.23 -3.01 8.43
N ASP A 261 3.27 -3.83 8.68
CA ASP A 261 3.59 -4.33 10.02
C ASP A 261 4.19 -3.22 10.91
N TRP A 262 5.03 -2.34 10.35
CA TRP A 262 5.58 -1.21 11.07
C TRP A 262 4.50 -0.24 11.56
N LEU A 263 3.46 0.01 10.76
CA LEU A 263 2.32 0.85 11.14
C LEU A 263 1.54 0.27 12.32
N THR A 264 1.32 -1.05 12.33
CA THR A 264 0.65 -1.73 13.45
C THR A 264 1.53 -1.78 14.70
N TYR A 265 2.83 -2.01 14.57
CA TYR A 265 3.81 -1.91 15.66
C TYR A 265 3.86 -0.49 16.26
N LYS A 266 4.01 0.57 15.44
CA LYS A 266 4.02 1.97 15.89
C LYS A 266 2.70 2.37 16.58
N ALA A 267 1.58 1.75 16.20
CA ALA A 267 0.27 1.98 16.81
C ALA A 267 0.08 1.27 18.17
N THR A 268 0.60 0.05 18.33
CA THR A 268 0.25 -0.87 19.44
C THR A 268 1.40 -1.25 20.38
N GLY A 269 2.65 -1.20 19.90
CA GLY A 269 3.81 -1.81 20.53
C GLY A 269 3.88 -3.34 20.40
N ASP A 270 2.95 -3.98 19.68
CA ASP A 270 2.95 -5.42 19.42
C ASP A 270 3.88 -5.74 18.24
N ASP A 271 4.75 -6.73 18.43
CA ASP A 271 5.79 -7.15 17.47
C ASP A 271 5.35 -8.36 16.61
N THR A 272 4.06 -8.66 16.60
CA THR A 272 3.43 -9.64 15.71
C THR A 272 3.39 -9.13 14.27
N ARG A 273 3.66 -10.01 13.29
CA ARG A 273 3.58 -9.73 11.85
C ARG A 273 2.29 -10.25 11.25
N SER A 274 1.87 -9.64 10.14
CA SER A 274 0.80 -10.18 9.32
C SER A 274 1.23 -11.42 8.54
N LEU A 275 0.34 -12.40 8.47
CA LEU A 275 0.45 -13.51 7.52
C LEU A 275 0.38 -13.02 6.06
N CYS A 276 -0.20 -11.85 5.80
CA CYS A 276 -0.26 -11.23 4.47
C CYS A 276 1.11 -10.77 3.96
N THR A 277 1.81 -9.97 4.77
CA THR A 277 3.14 -9.43 4.45
C THR A 277 4.16 -10.56 4.36
N THR A 278 4.26 -11.35 5.42
CA THR A 278 5.27 -12.41 5.57
C THR A 278 5.17 -13.48 4.48
N VAL A 279 3.98 -14.02 4.21
CA VAL A 279 3.82 -15.10 3.22
C VAL A 279 4.02 -14.61 1.79
N CYS A 280 3.45 -13.46 1.44
CA CYS A 280 3.49 -12.99 0.06
C CYS A 280 4.85 -12.38 -0.35
N LYS A 281 5.63 -11.86 0.61
CA LYS A 281 6.81 -11.02 0.32
C LYS A 281 8.10 -11.35 1.10
N TRP A 282 8.01 -12.08 2.22
CA TRP A 282 9.16 -12.51 3.05
C TRP A 282 9.39 -14.02 2.97
N THR A 283 8.81 -14.71 2.00
CA THR A 283 8.96 -16.16 1.76
C THR A 283 8.45 -17.08 2.89
N TYR A 284 7.70 -16.54 3.86
CA TYR A 284 7.21 -17.29 5.01
C TYR A 284 6.21 -18.37 4.60
N LEU A 285 6.45 -19.61 5.03
CA LEU A 285 5.61 -20.76 4.73
C LEU A 285 4.38 -20.81 5.65
N GLY A 286 3.45 -19.86 5.51
CA GLY A 286 2.27 -19.72 6.39
C GLY A 286 1.38 -20.98 6.52
N HIS A 287 1.49 -21.92 5.59
CA HIS A 287 0.85 -23.24 5.68
C HIS A 287 1.52 -24.23 6.64
N ALA A 288 2.70 -23.95 7.19
CA ALA A 288 3.35 -24.74 8.24
C ALA A 288 2.45 -24.82 9.49
N HIS A 289 1.78 -23.72 9.82
CA HIS A 289 0.76 -23.63 10.85
C HIS A 289 -0.35 -24.69 10.71
N MET A 290 -0.68 -25.16 9.49
CA MET A 290 -1.72 -26.19 9.28
C MET A 290 -1.41 -27.51 10.01
N GLN A 291 -0.13 -27.80 10.29
CA GLN A 291 0.27 -28.98 11.06
C GLN A 291 0.08 -28.79 12.58
N GLN A 292 -0.15 -27.55 13.03
CA GLN A 292 -0.38 -27.16 14.43
C GLN A 292 -1.87 -26.88 14.72
N ILE A 293 -2.76 -26.81 13.71
CA ILE A 293 -4.22 -26.64 13.89
C ILE A 293 -4.85 -27.97 14.40
N ASN A 294 -4.57 -28.30 15.65
CA ASN A 294 -5.23 -29.38 16.40
C ASN A 294 -5.82 -28.89 17.75
N GLU A 295 -5.56 -27.63 18.11
CA GLU A 295 -6.21 -26.94 19.22
C GLU A 295 -7.01 -25.76 18.69
N LYS A 296 -8.16 -25.48 19.31
CA LYS A 296 -9.03 -24.38 18.92
C LYS A 296 -8.43 -23.05 19.40
N ASP A 297 -8.75 -21.98 18.67
CA ASP A 297 -8.59 -20.58 19.10
C ASP A 297 -7.16 -19.97 19.04
N SER A 298 -6.16 -20.61 18.39
CA SER A 298 -4.81 -20.04 18.18
C SER A 298 -4.75 -19.05 17.00
N CYS A 299 -5.37 -17.87 17.14
CA CYS A 299 -5.40 -16.84 16.09
C CYS A 299 -4.10 -16.02 15.94
N ALA A 300 -3.23 -16.05 16.94
CA ALA A 300 -1.80 -15.69 16.84
C ALA A 300 -0.98 -16.96 17.06
N MET A 301 0.17 -17.08 16.38
CA MET A 301 0.94 -18.33 16.34
C MET A 301 2.44 -18.05 16.41
N GLU A 302 3.18 -18.94 17.07
CA GLU A 302 4.64 -18.96 17.06
C GLU A 302 5.15 -19.15 15.62
N SER A 303 6.18 -18.39 15.21
CA SER A 303 6.62 -18.30 13.81
C SER A 303 7.32 -19.57 13.29
N CYS A 304 6.56 -20.61 12.99
CA CYS A 304 7.04 -21.91 12.52
C CYS A 304 7.21 -22.06 10.99
N GLY A 305 6.87 -21.02 10.22
CA GLY A 305 6.95 -21.01 8.75
C GLY A 305 8.25 -20.44 8.16
N TRP A 306 9.24 -20.03 8.96
CA TRP A 306 10.54 -19.63 8.43
C TRP A 306 11.33 -20.86 7.98
N ASP A 307 11.88 -20.83 6.76
CA ASP A 307 12.75 -21.90 6.25
C ASP A 307 14.22 -21.55 6.57
N ASP A 308 14.70 -21.95 7.74
CA ASP A 308 16.05 -21.64 8.20
C ASP A 308 17.14 -22.11 7.22
N GLY A 309 16.91 -23.22 6.51
CA GLY A 309 17.84 -23.73 5.50
C GLY A 309 17.95 -22.80 4.30
N PHE A 310 16.83 -22.24 3.84
CA PHE A 310 16.82 -21.14 2.88
C PHE A 310 17.50 -19.89 3.48
N TRP A 311 17.17 -19.48 4.70
CA TRP A 311 17.74 -18.27 5.30
C TRP A 311 19.26 -18.37 5.61
N GLU A 312 19.79 -19.58 5.76
CA GLU A 312 21.24 -19.86 5.80
C GLU A 312 21.88 -19.93 4.40
N GLU A 313 21.31 -20.69 3.45
CA GLU A 313 21.78 -20.82 2.05
C GLU A 313 22.10 -19.44 1.45
N ILE A 314 21.23 -18.49 1.79
CA ILE A 314 21.22 -17.17 1.20
C ILE A 314 22.25 -16.21 1.80
N GLY A 315 22.83 -16.55 2.95
CA GLY A 315 23.73 -15.67 3.69
C GLY A 315 23.04 -14.58 4.53
N LEU A 316 21.78 -14.77 4.93
CA LEU A 316 21.06 -13.95 5.92
C LEU A 316 20.73 -14.73 7.22
N GLY A 317 21.50 -15.78 7.53
CA GLY A 317 21.30 -16.60 8.74
C GLY A 317 21.43 -15.82 10.06
N ASP A 318 22.04 -14.64 10.04
CA ASP A 318 22.05 -13.67 11.15
C ASP A 318 20.68 -12.99 11.40
N LEU A 319 19.65 -13.34 10.62
CA LEU A 319 18.24 -13.07 10.91
C LEU A 319 17.51 -14.28 11.51
N VAL A 320 18.01 -15.51 11.31
CA VAL A 320 17.56 -16.71 12.03
C VAL A 320 18.06 -16.67 13.47
N ASP A 321 19.30 -16.19 13.65
CA ASP A 321 19.94 -15.98 14.95
C ASP A 321 19.02 -15.30 15.97
N GLY A 322 18.92 -15.92 17.15
CA GLY A 322 18.03 -15.46 18.21
C GLY A 322 16.55 -15.69 17.95
N HIS A 323 16.17 -16.70 17.15
CA HIS A 323 14.79 -17.04 16.79
C HIS A 323 14.10 -15.86 16.10
N HIS A 324 14.53 -15.55 14.88
CA HIS A 324 13.82 -14.65 13.94
C HIS A 324 13.51 -13.25 14.47
N ALA A 325 14.20 -12.81 15.52
CA ALA A 325 13.81 -11.66 16.33
C ALA A 325 13.76 -10.35 15.54
N LYS A 326 14.63 -10.22 14.53
CA LYS A 326 14.66 -9.04 13.66
C LYS A 326 13.50 -8.99 12.66
N ILE A 327 12.95 -10.14 12.24
CA ILE A 327 11.97 -10.23 11.13
C ILE A 327 10.55 -10.57 11.61
N GLY A 328 10.39 -11.39 12.66
CA GLY A 328 9.11 -11.66 13.32
C GLY A 328 9.05 -13.02 14.01
N ARG A 329 8.76 -13.03 15.32
CA ARG A 329 8.58 -14.24 16.17
C ARG A 329 7.13 -14.71 16.30
N SER A 330 6.19 -13.82 16.02
CA SER A 330 4.75 -14.03 16.13
C SER A 330 4.15 -13.65 14.79
N VAL A 331 3.30 -14.50 14.24
CA VAL A 331 2.57 -14.24 12.99
C VAL A 331 1.09 -14.52 13.23
N ALA A 332 0.23 -13.61 12.76
CA ALA A 332 -1.21 -13.71 12.95
C ALA A 332 -1.98 -13.46 11.65
N PHE A 333 -3.21 -13.98 11.60
CA PHE A 333 -4.11 -13.77 10.46
C PHE A 333 -4.45 -12.27 10.30
N PRO A 334 -4.69 -11.79 9.07
CA PRO A 334 -5.18 -10.43 8.84
C PRO A 334 -6.40 -10.10 9.71
N GLY A 335 -6.41 -8.91 10.30
CA GLY A 335 -7.46 -8.47 11.22
C GLY A 335 -7.39 -9.02 12.65
N HIS A 336 -6.45 -9.93 12.99
CA HIS A 336 -6.24 -10.36 14.37
C HIS A 336 -5.91 -9.17 15.30
N ALA A 337 -6.52 -9.12 16.48
CA ALA A 337 -6.44 -7.97 17.38
C ALA A 337 -5.09 -7.91 18.11
N LEU A 338 -4.33 -6.83 17.91
CA LEU A 338 -2.96 -6.67 18.42
C LEU A 338 -2.90 -6.02 19.82
N GLY A 339 -2.01 -6.57 20.66
CA GLY A 339 -1.66 -6.09 21.99
C GLY A 339 -2.86 -5.80 22.89
N SER A 340 -3.07 -4.52 23.19
CA SER A 340 -4.28 -4.01 23.87
C SER A 340 -4.94 -2.90 23.06
N GLY A 341 -4.79 -2.93 21.73
CA GLY A 341 -5.16 -1.83 20.84
C GLY A 341 -4.17 -0.65 20.90
N LEU A 342 -4.63 0.55 20.55
CA LEU A 342 -3.79 1.75 20.49
C LEU A 342 -3.09 2.07 21.81
N THR A 343 -1.77 2.27 21.76
CA THR A 343 -1.01 2.80 22.89
C THR A 343 -1.51 4.21 23.28
N PRO A 344 -1.36 4.64 24.55
CA PRO A 344 -1.69 6.02 24.96
C PRO A 344 -0.92 7.09 24.18
N HIS A 345 0.25 6.75 23.63
CA HIS A 345 1.04 7.62 22.76
C HIS A 345 0.41 7.73 21.37
N ALA A 346 0.26 6.61 20.66
CA ALA A 346 -0.34 6.57 19.32
C ALA A 346 -1.78 7.12 19.30
N ALA A 347 -2.59 6.81 20.32
CA ALA A 347 -3.93 7.39 20.46
C ALA A 347 -3.91 8.92 20.56
N LYS A 348 -2.96 9.50 21.31
CA LYS A 348 -2.77 10.95 21.40
C LYS A 348 -2.28 11.55 20.06
N GLU A 349 -1.39 10.85 19.36
CA GLU A 349 -0.89 11.28 18.04
C GLU A 349 -1.99 11.25 16.96
N LEU A 350 -2.81 10.20 16.92
CA LEU A 350 -3.93 10.04 15.98
C LEU A 350 -5.16 10.88 16.36
N GLY A 351 -5.30 11.24 17.64
CA GLY A 351 -6.50 11.93 18.18
C GLY A 351 -7.65 10.98 18.56
N LEU A 352 -7.35 9.70 18.80
CA LEU A 352 -8.29 8.62 19.08
C LEU A 352 -8.32 8.25 20.57
N MET A 353 -9.01 7.16 20.93
CA MET A 353 -9.01 6.61 22.28
C MET A 353 -7.86 5.61 22.46
N ALA A 354 -7.20 5.66 23.62
CA ALA A 354 -6.27 4.61 24.02
C ALA A 354 -7.04 3.31 24.24
N GLY A 355 -6.50 2.19 23.76
CA GLY A 355 -7.17 0.89 23.78
C GLY A 355 -8.23 0.68 22.69
N THR A 356 -8.37 1.58 21.70
CA THR A 356 -9.13 1.25 20.48
C THR A 356 -8.45 0.06 19.77
N PRO A 357 -9.18 -1.05 19.50
CA PRO A 357 -8.63 -2.23 18.83
C PRO A 357 -7.93 -1.90 17.50
N VAL A 358 -6.81 -2.59 17.26
CA VAL A 358 -6.03 -2.51 16.02
C VAL A 358 -5.95 -3.91 15.44
N GLY A 359 -6.37 -4.07 14.18
CA GLY A 359 -6.23 -5.32 13.45
C GLY A 359 -4.83 -5.45 12.84
N THR A 360 -4.33 -6.69 12.81
CA THR A 360 -3.11 -7.10 12.08
C THR A 360 -3.24 -6.72 10.61
N ALA A 361 -2.21 -6.12 10.05
CA ALA A 361 -2.28 -5.35 8.80
C ALA A 361 -2.45 -6.20 7.52
N LEU A 362 -2.67 -5.52 6.40
CA LEU A 362 -2.71 -6.10 5.05
C LEU A 362 -1.79 -5.31 4.11
N ILE A 363 -1.33 -5.91 3.02
CA ILE A 363 -0.77 -5.14 1.89
C ILE A 363 -1.92 -4.38 1.22
N ASP A 364 -1.67 -3.17 0.71
CA ASP A 364 -2.66 -2.28 0.04
C ASP A 364 -3.57 -3.00 -0.96
N ALA A 365 -2.99 -3.76 -1.89
CA ALA A 365 -3.74 -4.57 -2.84
C ALA A 365 -4.62 -5.61 -2.12
N HIS A 366 -4.11 -6.28 -1.09
CA HIS A 366 -4.81 -7.36 -0.39
C HIS A 366 -5.96 -6.81 0.47
N ALA A 367 -5.80 -5.62 1.05
CA ALA A 367 -6.89 -4.87 1.69
C ALA A 367 -7.99 -4.49 0.70
N GLY A 368 -7.59 -4.05 -0.51
CA GLY A 368 -8.51 -3.86 -1.62
C GLY A 368 -9.23 -5.15 -2.02
N GLY A 369 -8.52 -6.29 -1.98
CA GLY A 369 -9.07 -7.63 -2.11
C GLY A 369 -10.19 -7.94 -1.13
N VAL A 370 -9.89 -7.88 0.18
CA VAL A 370 -10.87 -8.11 1.25
C VAL A 370 -12.06 -7.16 1.14
N GLY A 371 -11.82 -5.88 0.82
CA GLY A 371 -12.85 -4.85 0.71
C GLY A 371 -13.89 -5.06 -0.38
N VAL A 372 -13.64 -5.94 -1.37
CA VAL A 372 -14.62 -6.24 -2.44
C VAL A 372 -14.93 -7.72 -2.63
N MET A 373 -14.09 -8.66 -2.20
CA MET A 373 -14.18 -10.10 -2.55
C MET A 373 -15.57 -10.71 -2.35
N GLU A 374 -16.24 -10.41 -1.23
CA GLU A 374 -17.58 -10.94 -0.95
C GLU A 374 -18.73 -10.19 -1.65
N SER A 375 -18.49 -9.04 -2.30
CA SER A 375 -19.53 -8.26 -2.97
C SER A 375 -20.28 -9.07 -4.04
N VAL A 376 -21.59 -9.24 -3.86
CA VAL A 376 -22.48 -9.93 -4.80
C VAL A 376 -23.47 -8.91 -5.41
N PRO A 377 -23.78 -8.96 -6.72
CA PRO A 377 -24.88 -8.21 -7.29
C PRO A 377 -26.21 -8.56 -6.62
N ALA A 378 -27.06 -7.55 -6.36
CA ALA A 378 -28.36 -7.75 -5.70
C ALA A 378 -29.37 -8.59 -6.52
N SER A 379 -29.03 -8.99 -7.75
CA SER A 379 -29.76 -9.98 -8.56
C SER A 379 -29.46 -11.43 -8.15
N ASP A 380 -28.30 -11.70 -7.55
CA ASP A 380 -27.76 -13.04 -7.35
C ASP A 380 -27.92 -13.50 -5.88
N SER A 381 -28.27 -12.56 -4.98
CA SER A 381 -28.32 -12.74 -3.52
C SER A 381 -29.48 -13.58 -2.99
N GLU A 382 -30.45 -13.98 -3.82
CA GLU A 382 -31.53 -14.92 -3.42
C GLU A 382 -31.18 -16.39 -3.70
N SER A 383 -29.96 -16.68 -4.17
CA SER A 383 -29.50 -18.04 -4.45
C SER A 383 -28.65 -18.63 -3.30
N ILE A 384 -28.58 -19.97 -3.28
CA ILE A 384 -27.97 -20.81 -2.23
C ILE A 384 -26.59 -20.29 -1.79
N VAL A 385 -26.29 -20.36 -0.48
CA VAL A 385 -24.94 -20.14 0.07
C VAL A 385 -23.99 -21.20 -0.49
N ASP A 386 -23.40 -20.88 -1.62
CA ASP A 386 -22.42 -21.69 -2.33
C ASP A 386 -21.04 -21.36 -1.76
N GLU A 387 -20.55 -22.24 -0.90
CA GLU A 387 -19.27 -22.12 -0.19
C GLU A 387 -18.03 -22.05 -1.09
N ASP A 388 -18.17 -22.32 -2.39
CA ASP A 388 -17.11 -22.15 -3.40
C ASP A 388 -17.35 -20.94 -4.31
N ALA A 389 -18.41 -20.14 -4.09
CA ALA A 389 -18.69 -18.95 -4.89
C ALA A 389 -17.61 -17.87 -4.77
N ILE A 390 -16.85 -17.84 -3.68
CA ILE A 390 -15.68 -16.97 -3.51
C ILE A 390 -14.54 -17.39 -4.46
N SER A 391 -14.34 -18.71 -4.64
CA SER A 391 -13.34 -19.33 -5.53
C SER A 391 -13.67 -19.21 -7.02
N ARG A 392 -14.78 -18.55 -7.39
CA ARG A 392 -15.22 -18.30 -8.79
C ARG A 392 -15.12 -16.82 -9.19
N ARG A 393 -14.56 -15.99 -8.33
CA ARG A 393 -14.36 -14.55 -8.49
C ARG A 393 -12.89 -14.26 -8.75
N MET A 394 -12.61 -13.13 -9.40
CA MET A 394 -11.27 -12.54 -9.42
C MET A 394 -11.40 -11.06 -9.08
N VAL A 395 -10.63 -10.62 -8.09
CA VAL A 395 -10.49 -9.20 -7.76
C VAL A 395 -9.41 -8.59 -8.65
N LEU A 396 -9.73 -7.46 -9.27
CA LEU A 396 -8.84 -6.64 -10.07
C LEU A 396 -8.60 -5.35 -9.29
N VAL A 397 -7.48 -5.27 -8.56
CA VAL A 397 -7.09 -4.03 -7.89
C VAL A 397 -6.23 -3.23 -8.85
N CYS A 398 -6.81 -2.16 -9.40
CA CYS A 398 -6.26 -1.35 -10.48
C CYS A 398 -5.77 0.00 -9.97
N GLY A 399 -4.55 0.37 -10.35
CA GLY A 399 -3.95 1.69 -10.16
C GLY A 399 -2.92 1.95 -11.26
N THR A 400 -1.71 2.36 -10.89
CA THR A 400 -0.57 2.48 -11.82
C THR A 400 -0.22 1.13 -12.48
N SER A 401 -0.33 0.06 -11.70
CA SER A 401 -0.31 -1.36 -12.12
C SER A 401 -1.63 -2.03 -11.70
N THR A 402 -1.86 -3.28 -12.11
CA THR A 402 -3.04 -4.05 -11.67
C THR A 402 -2.61 -5.38 -11.05
N CYS A 403 -3.21 -5.72 -9.90
CA CYS A 403 -3.10 -7.02 -9.26
C CYS A 403 -4.37 -7.86 -9.49
N HIS A 404 -4.18 -9.14 -9.78
CA HIS A 404 -5.21 -10.12 -10.16
C HIS A 404 -5.28 -11.21 -9.09
N MET A 405 -6.22 -11.09 -8.15
CA MET A 405 -6.31 -11.98 -6.99
C MET A 405 -7.49 -12.95 -7.11
N ALA A 406 -7.19 -14.24 -6.96
CA ALA A 406 -8.16 -15.32 -6.86
C ALA A 406 -7.84 -16.21 -5.66
N VAL A 407 -8.85 -16.84 -5.06
CA VAL A 407 -8.69 -17.73 -3.90
C VAL A 407 -9.16 -19.15 -4.22
N SER A 408 -8.56 -20.15 -3.58
CA SER A 408 -8.95 -21.55 -3.70
C SER A 408 -8.80 -22.27 -2.35
N ARG A 409 -9.66 -23.26 -2.09
CA ARG A 409 -9.47 -24.19 -0.96
C ARG A 409 -8.33 -25.19 -1.21
N THR A 410 -7.88 -25.34 -2.46
CA THR A 410 -6.79 -26.23 -2.87
C THR A 410 -5.51 -25.48 -3.18
N LYS A 411 -4.36 -26.14 -2.94
CA LYS A 411 -3.03 -25.58 -3.18
C LYS A 411 -2.69 -25.64 -4.68
N LEU A 412 -2.91 -24.54 -5.40
CA LEU A 412 -2.65 -24.43 -6.85
C LEU A 412 -1.34 -23.68 -7.12
N PHE A 413 -0.32 -24.39 -7.64
CA PHE A 413 0.87 -23.76 -8.22
C PHE A 413 0.63 -23.45 -9.70
N ILE A 414 0.90 -22.22 -10.13
CA ILE A 414 0.57 -21.72 -11.46
C ILE A 414 1.80 -21.01 -12.02
N PRO A 415 2.43 -21.49 -13.11
CA PRO A 415 3.65 -20.88 -13.65
C PRO A 415 3.45 -19.40 -14.00
N GLY A 416 4.40 -18.54 -13.61
CA GLY A 416 4.34 -17.10 -13.88
C GLY A 416 3.23 -16.33 -13.15
N VAL A 417 2.67 -16.91 -12.09
CA VAL A 417 1.69 -16.30 -11.18
C VAL A 417 2.12 -16.62 -9.74
N TRP A 418 1.99 -15.67 -8.81
CA TRP A 418 2.46 -15.89 -7.44
C TRP A 418 1.42 -16.59 -6.57
N GLY A 419 1.90 -17.14 -5.46
CA GLY A 419 1.18 -18.09 -4.63
C GLY A 419 1.52 -19.54 -4.99
N PRO A 420 0.82 -20.53 -4.40
CA PRO A 420 -0.34 -20.36 -3.54
C PRO A 420 0.04 -19.90 -2.12
N PHE A 421 -0.45 -18.74 -1.70
CA PHE A 421 -0.16 -18.14 -0.39
C PHE A 421 -1.28 -18.49 0.60
N TRP A 422 -1.00 -19.29 1.64
CA TRP A 422 -2.02 -19.72 2.60
C TRP A 422 -2.46 -18.59 3.53
N SER A 423 -3.78 -18.36 3.59
CA SER A 423 -4.48 -17.42 4.46
C SER A 423 -4.00 -15.96 4.41
N ALA A 424 -3.29 -15.57 3.35
CA ALA A 424 -2.65 -14.26 3.21
C ALA A 424 -3.61 -13.10 2.86
N MET A 425 -4.91 -13.37 2.71
CA MET A 425 -5.96 -12.36 2.45
C MET A 425 -7.30 -12.79 3.02
N VAL A 426 -7.76 -14.01 2.69
CA VAL A 426 -8.95 -14.65 3.29
C VAL A 426 -8.46 -15.83 4.13
N PRO A 427 -8.80 -15.92 5.43
CA PRO A 427 -8.43 -17.06 6.28
C PRO A 427 -8.93 -18.39 5.71
N GLU A 428 -8.13 -19.45 5.86
CA GLU A 428 -8.38 -20.82 5.36
C GLU A 428 -8.42 -21.00 3.83
N TYR A 429 -8.03 -19.98 3.05
CA TYR A 429 -7.88 -20.07 1.59
C TYR A 429 -6.43 -19.91 1.12
N TRP A 430 -6.09 -20.54 0.01
CA TRP A 430 -4.89 -20.26 -0.76
C TRP A 430 -5.14 -19.10 -1.73
N LEU A 431 -4.40 -18.00 -1.56
CA LEU A 431 -4.38 -16.86 -2.47
C LEU A 431 -3.46 -17.13 -3.67
N THR A 432 -3.90 -16.72 -4.85
CA THR A 432 -3.12 -16.61 -6.10
C THR A 432 -3.03 -15.13 -6.48
N GLU A 433 -1.83 -14.60 -6.70
CA GLU A 433 -1.56 -13.19 -6.99
C GLU A 433 -0.88 -13.00 -8.36
N GLY A 434 -1.68 -12.84 -9.41
CA GLY A 434 -1.20 -12.40 -10.73
C GLY A 434 -1.08 -10.87 -10.82
N GLY A 435 -0.48 -10.36 -11.88
CA GLY A 435 -0.50 -8.92 -12.11
C GLY A 435 -0.01 -8.45 -13.49
N GLN A 436 -0.30 -7.20 -13.80
CA GLN A 436 0.16 -6.46 -14.98
C GLN A 436 0.98 -5.24 -14.52
N SER A 437 2.28 -5.22 -14.86
CA SER A 437 3.27 -4.27 -14.32
C SER A 437 2.97 -2.80 -14.61
N ALA A 438 2.26 -2.51 -15.70
CA ALA A 438 1.82 -1.17 -16.07
C ALA A 438 0.41 -1.24 -16.66
N THR A 439 -0.54 -0.51 -16.07
CA THR A 439 -1.93 -0.41 -16.55
C THR A 439 -2.38 1.04 -16.57
N GLY A 440 -2.66 1.66 -15.43
CA GLY A 440 -2.88 3.12 -15.36
C GLY A 440 -1.67 3.89 -15.89
N SER A 441 -0.47 3.54 -15.45
CA SER A 441 0.78 4.19 -15.90
C SER A 441 1.06 3.99 -17.39
N LEU A 442 0.50 2.95 -18.03
CA LEU A 442 0.59 2.75 -19.47
C LEU A 442 -0.41 3.65 -20.23
N LEU A 443 -1.63 3.82 -19.71
CA LEU A 443 -2.60 4.77 -20.25
C LEU A 443 -2.07 6.19 -20.16
N ASP A 444 -1.52 6.57 -19.00
CA ASP A 444 -0.88 7.88 -18.78
C ASP A 444 0.31 8.06 -19.74
N HIS A 445 1.21 7.07 -19.85
CA HIS A 445 2.35 7.13 -20.77
C HIS A 445 1.92 7.35 -22.24
N ILE A 446 0.91 6.62 -22.72
CA ILE A 446 0.39 6.76 -24.09
C ILE A 446 -0.29 8.13 -24.30
N ILE A 447 -0.98 8.65 -23.28
CA ILE A 447 -1.64 9.96 -23.34
C ILE A 447 -0.62 11.10 -23.28
N GLU A 448 0.31 11.12 -22.32
CA GLU A 448 1.25 12.21 -22.09
C GLU A 448 2.26 12.39 -23.25
N ASN A 449 2.71 11.30 -23.86
CA ASN A 449 3.74 11.34 -24.90
C ASN A 449 3.20 11.65 -26.31
N HIS A 450 1.89 11.82 -26.48
CA HIS A 450 1.29 12.15 -27.78
C HIS A 450 1.14 13.66 -28.01
N VAL A 451 1.46 14.13 -29.22
CA VAL A 451 1.54 15.58 -29.55
C VAL A 451 0.22 16.35 -29.35
N ALA A 452 -0.93 15.68 -29.45
CA ALA A 452 -2.24 16.28 -29.20
C ALA A 452 -2.56 16.51 -27.69
N SER A 453 -1.81 15.87 -26.79
CA SER A 453 -2.12 15.81 -25.35
C SER A 453 -2.21 17.18 -24.67
N PRO A 454 -1.28 18.14 -24.88
CA PRO A 454 -1.40 19.45 -24.26
C PRO A 454 -2.64 20.24 -24.70
N HIS A 455 -3.12 20.04 -25.94
CA HIS A 455 -4.37 20.68 -26.38
C HIS A 455 -5.59 20.01 -25.74
N LEU A 456 -5.64 18.68 -25.73
CA LEU A 456 -6.72 17.91 -25.13
C LEU A 456 -6.83 18.12 -23.62
N ALA A 457 -5.71 18.19 -22.89
CA ALA A 457 -5.66 18.51 -21.47
C ALA A 457 -6.25 19.90 -21.18
N ASN A 458 -5.88 20.92 -21.98
CA ASN A 458 -6.47 22.26 -21.86
C ASN A 458 -7.98 22.28 -22.19
N ARG A 459 -8.43 21.47 -23.14
CA ARG A 459 -9.86 21.35 -23.49
C ARG A 459 -10.67 20.58 -22.43
N ALA A 460 -10.09 19.56 -21.80
CA ALA A 460 -10.69 18.84 -20.68
C ALA A 460 -10.79 19.76 -19.44
N ALA A 461 -9.71 20.45 -19.08
CA ALA A 461 -9.66 21.37 -17.94
C ALA A 461 -10.63 22.56 -18.07
N SER A 462 -10.72 23.18 -19.26
CA SER A 462 -11.69 24.27 -19.51
C SER A 462 -13.15 23.81 -19.48
N ARG A 463 -13.41 22.52 -19.77
CA ARG A 463 -14.72 21.87 -19.61
C ARG A 463 -14.98 21.26 -18.24
N ARG A 464 -13.97 21.19 -17.37
CA ARG A 464 -13.99 20.52 -16.04
C ARG A 464 -14.35 19.04 -16.09
N ILE A 465 -13.85 18.33 -17.11
CA ILE A 465 -13.91 16.87 -17.24
C ILE A 465 -12.50 16.27 -17.21
N SER A 466 -12.36 14.96 -17.04
CA SER A 466 -11.05 14.31 -17.19
C SER A 466 -10.63 14.23 -18.66
N ILE A 467 -9.34 14.00 -18.92
CA ILE A 467 -8.86 13.72 -20.28
C ILE A 467 -9.44 12.40 -20.83
N PHE A 468 -9.69 11.42 -19.96
CA PHE A 468 -10.33 10.15 -20.31
C PHE A 468 -11.77 10.35 -20.78
N ASP A 469 -12.56 11.19 -20.09
CA ASP A 469 -13.92 11.55 -20.54
C ASP A 469 -13.91 12.18 -21.93
N LEU A 470 -12.96 13.09 -22.17
CA LEU A 470 -12.82 13.75 -23.46
C LEU A 470 -12.39 12.77 -24.57
N LEU A 471 -11.52 11.81 -24.28
CA LEU A 471 -11.15 10.74 -25.22
C LEU A 471 -12.33 9.79 -25.50
N ASN A 472 -13.12 9.45 -24.47
CA ASN A 472 -14.33 8.64 -24.61
C ASN A 472 -15.39 9.32 -25.50
N GLU A 473 -15.57 10.64 -25.37
CA GLU A 473 -16.44 11.43 -26.27
C GLU A 473 -15.95 11.43 -27.72
N ILE A 474 -14.62 11.56 -27.95
CA ILE A 474 -14.04 11.50 -29.29
C ILE A 474 -14.30 10.12 -29.92
N LEU A 475 -14.13 9.03 -29.15
CA LEU A 475 -14.41 7.67 -29.61
C LEU A 475 -15.89 7.46 -30.01
N GLU A 476 -16.83 7.95 -29.21
CA GLU A 476 -18.25 7.83 -29.55
C GLU A 476 -18.61 8.69 -30.78
N SER A 477 -17.97 9.85 -30.97
CA SER A 477 -18.10 10.63 -32.21
C SER A 477 -17.52 9.90 -33.42
N MET A 478 -16.33 9.29 -33.31
CA MET A 478 -15.71 8.52 -34.39
C MET A 478 -16.57 7.32 -34.81
N LYS A 479 -17.12 6.59 -33.83
CA LYS A 479 -18.06 5.50 -34.05
C LYS A 479 -19.27 5.94 -34.89
N GLN A 480 -19.80 7.14 -34.64
CA GLN A 480 -20.92 7.70 -35.39
C GLN A 480 -20.51 8.20 -36.79
N ASP A 481 -19.37 8.89 -36.91
CA ASP A 481 -18.81 9.35 -38.19
C ASP A 481 -18.56 8.19 -39.17
N GLU A 482 -18.03 7.08 -38.66
CA GLU A 482 -17.57 5.93 -39.45
C GLU A 482 -18.65 4.84 -39.62
N GLY A 483 -19.80 4.98 -38.93
CA GLY A 483 -20.87 3.97 -38.94
C GLY A 483 -20.50 2.65 -38.23
N SER A 484 -19.51 2.68 -37.33
CA SER A 484 -19.02 1.49 -36.63
C SER A 484 -20.08 0.90 -35.69
N PRO A 485 -20.23 -0.45 -35.63
CA PRO A 485 -21.31 -1.09 -34.87
C PRO A 485 -21.17 -0.95 -33.35
N PHE A 486 -19.94 -0.81 -32.84
CA PHE A 486 -19.62 -0.63 -31.43
C PHE A 486 -18.22 0.01 -31.29
N ILE A 487 -17.93 0.67 -30.15
CA ILE A 487 -16.70 1.47 -29.97
C ILE A 487 -15.44 0.62 -30.21
N ALA A 488 -15.41 -0.60 -29.69
CA ALA A 488 -14.28 -1.51 -29.82
C ALA A 488 -13.97 -1.98 -31.27
N ALA A 489 -14.80 -1.64 -32.27
CA ALA A 489 -14.52 -1.91 -33.68
C ALA A 489 -13.58 -0.86 -34.31
N LEU A 490 -13.48 0.34 -33.72
CA LEU A 490 -12.64 1.44 -34.23
C LEU A 490 -11.14 1.09 -34.31
N THR A 491 -10.71 0.09 -33.53
CA THR A 491 -9.34 -0.40 -33.44
C THR A 491 -9.12 -1.73 -34.18
N ASN A 492 -9.98 -2.07 -35.16
CA ASN A 492 -9.85 -3.29 -35.96
C ASN A 492 -8.44 -3.48 -36.56
N ASP A 493 -7.80 -2.38 -36.97
CA ASP A 493 -6.46 -2.39 -37.58
C ASP A 493 -5.36 -1.83 -36.64
N MET A 494 -5.70 -1.52 -35.37
CA MET A 494 -4.83 -0.89 -34.38
C MET A 494 -4.68 -1.78 -33.14
N HIS A 495 -3.47 -2.27 -32.85
CA HIS A 495 -3.25 -3.27 -31.81
C HIS A 495 -2.06 -2.91 -30.92
N ILE A 496 -2.22 -3.11 -29.60
CA ILE A 496 -1.18 -2.83 -28.61
C ILE A 496 -0.91 -4.07 -27.75
N LEU A 497 0.35 -4.50 -27.72
CA LEU A 497 0.86 -5.43 -26.70
C LEU A 497 1.30 -4.58 -25.48
N PRO A 498 0.70 -4.77 -24.30
CA PRO A 498 0.86 -3.84 -23.16
C PRO A 498 2.17 -4.02 -22.38
N ASP A 499 3.05 -4.95 -22.76
CA ASP A 499 4.27 -5.32 -22.02
C ASP A 499 5.41 -4.27 -22.12
N PHE A 500 5.06 -2.97 -22.14
CA PHE A 500 5.98 -1.83 -22.12
C PHE A 500 6.98 -1.90 -20.95
N HIS A 501 6.55 -2.49 -19.83
CA HIS A 501 7.35 -2.70 -18.63
C HIS A 501 7.56 -4.20 -18.32
N GLY A 502 7.70 -5.02 -19.36
CA GLY A 502 7.77 -6.48 -19.24
C GLY A 502 6.40 -7.11 -18.91
N ASN A 503 6.35 -8.45 -18.92
CA ASN A 503 5.15 -9.20 -18.54
C ASN A 503 5.36 -9.88 -17.18
N ARG A 504 4.64 -9.44 -16.14
CA ARG A 504 4.63 -10.12 -14.83
C ARG A 504 3.87 -11.45 -14.90
N SER A 505 2.65 -11.45 -15.43
CA SER A 505 1.82 -12.66 -15.57
C SER A 505 1.06 -12.69 -16.90
N PRO A 506 0.84 -13.88 -17.49
CA PRO A 506 1.30 -15.20 -17.04
C PRO A 506 2.67 -15.62 -17.62
N ILE A 507 3.31 -14.81 -18.47
CA ILE A 507 4.57 -15.19 -19.16
C ILE A 507 5.77 -15.13 -18.20
N ALA A 508 5.74 -14.20 -17.23
CA ALA A 508 6.85 -13.88 -16.33
C ALA A 508 8.18 -13.56 -17.04
N ASP A 509 8.11 -12.99 -18.25
CA ASP A 509 9.27 -12.44 -18.94
C ASP A 509 9.37 -10.91 -18.75
N PRO A 510 10.33 -10.43 -17.93
CA PRO A 510 10.57 -9.00 -17.76
C PRO A 510 11.29 -8.35 -18.94
N LYS A 511 11.87 -9.15 -19.85
CA LYS A 511 12.56 -8.65 -21.04
C LYS A 511 11.58 -8.30 -22.16
N SER A 512 10.35 -8.83 -22.15
CA SER A 512 9.21 -8.45 -23.00
C SER A 512 9.06 -6.94 -23.15
N LYS A 513 8.65 -6.49 -24.33
CA LYS A 513 8.53 -5.07 -24.68
C LYS A 513 7.20 -4.81 -25.36
N GLY A 514 6.67 -3.62 -25.13
CA GLY A 514 5.46 -3.14 -25.77
C GLY A 514 5.60 -3.06 -27.29
N MET A 515 4.49 -3.27 -27.99
CA MET A 515 4.39 -3.15 -29.44
C MET A 515 3.12 -2.38 -29.78
N ILE A 516 3.21 -1.43 -30.72
CA ILE A 516 2.05 -0.78 -31.34
C ILE A 516 2.07 -1.14 -32.83
N SER A 517 0.97 -1.70 -33.31
CA SER A 517 0.71 -2.02 -34.72
C SER A 517 -0.51 -1.22 -35.20
N GLY A 518 -0.53 -0.84 -36.49
CA GLY A 518 -1.59 0.00 -37.07
C GLY A 518 -1.27 1.50 -37.16
N LEU A 519 -0.04 1.91 -36.84
CA LEU A 519 0.37 3.32 -36.90
C LEU A 519 0.23 3.89 -38.32
N THR A 520 -0.37 5.08 -38.41
CA THR A 520 -0.48 5.88 -39.64
C THR A 520 0.40 7.13 -39.55
N LEU A 521 0.25 8.07 -40.48
CA LEU A 521 0.85 9.41 -40.40
C LEU A 521 -0.07 10.46 -39.75
N ASP A 522 -1.25 10.08 -39.25
CA ASP A 522 -2.05 10.99 -38.41
C ASP A 522 -1.36 11.17 -37.04
N THR A 523 -1.41 12.40 -36.53
CA THR A 523 -0.96 12.77 -35.18
C THR A 523 -2.01 13.63 -34.46
N GLY A 524 -3.25 13.61 -34.96
CA GLY A 524 -4.38 14.35 -34.43
C GLY A 524 -5.04 13.70 -33.21
N GLU A 525 -6.14 14.30 -32.76
CA GLU A 525 -6.88 13.86 -31.58
C GLU A 525 -7.55 12.50 -31.78
N LYS A 526 -7.99 12.19 -33.01
CA LYS A 526 -8.58 10.89 -33.38
C LYS A 526 -7.55 9.77 -33.24
N GLN A 527 -6.31 9.95 -33.74
CA GLN A 527 -5.23 9.00 -33.51
C GLN A 527 -4.95 8.76 -32.02
N LEU A 528 -4.98 9.79 -31.16
CA LEU A 528 -4.79 9.57 -29.71
C LEU A 528 -5.94 8.78 -29.09
N ALA A 529 -7.18 9.08 -29.47
CA ALA A 529 -8.35 8.33 -29.01
C ALA A 529 -8.25 6.83 -29.39
N LEU A 530 -7.81 6.51 -30.61
CA LEU A 530 -7.54 5.14 -31.05
C LEU A 530 -6.40 4.47 -30.27
N LEU A 531 -5.28 5.16 -30.04
CA LEU A 531 -4.15 4.63 -29.25
C LEU A 531 -4.56 4.34 -27.80
N TYR A 532 -5.31 5.25 -27.18
CA TYR A 532 -5.88 5.05 -25.84
C TYR A 532 -6.83 3.84 -25.82
N LEU A 533 -7.78 3.73 -26.77
CA LEU A 533 -8.69 2.57 -26.85
C LEU A 533 -7.96 1.24 -27.06
N ALA A 534 -6.98 1.21 -27.97
CA ALA A 534 -6.15 0.03 -28.21
C ALA A 534 -5.30 -0.34 -26.98
N THR A 535 -4.90 0.64 -26.16
CA THR A 535 -4.19 0.41 -24.89
C THR A 535 -5.12 -0.21 -23.85
N VAL A 536 -6.34 0.33 -23.68
CA VAL A 536 -7.37 -0.26 -22.80
C VAL A 536 -7.68 -1.70 -23.22
N GLN A 537 -7.81 -1.96 -24.52
CA GLN A 537 -8.02 -3.31 -25.06
C GLN A 537 -6.81 -4.22 -24.81
N GLY A 538 -5.58 -3.76 -25.06
CA GLY A 538 -4.36 -4.53 -24.79
C GLY A 538 -4.25 -4.94 -23.32
N ILE A 539 -4.52 -4.01 -22.40
CA ILE A 539 -4.58 -4.29 -20.95
C ILE A 539 -5.65 -5.34 -20.65
N ALA A 540 -6.86 -5.20 -21.21
CA ALA A 540 -7.96 -6.15 -21.01
C ALA A 540 -7.66 -7.55 -21.59
N TYR A 541 -6.94 -7.65 -22.72
CA TYR A 541 -6.47 -8.92 -23.26
C TYR A 541 -5.39 -9.56 -22.38
N GLY A 542 -4.51 -8.76 -21.76
CA GLY A 542 -3.58 -9.24 -20.73
C GLY A 542 -4.31 -9.80 -19.50
N THR A 543 -5.33 -9.08 -18.99
CA THR A 543 -6.21 -9.58 -17.93
C THR A 543 -6.89 -10.90 -18.33
N ARG A 544 -7.45 -10.98 -19.54
CA ARG A 544 -8.06 -12.22 -20.06
C ARG A 544 -7.06 -13.38 -20.07
N HIS A 545 -5.83 -13.14 -20.52
CA HIS A 545 -4.79 -14.16 -20.57
C HIS A 545 -4.43 -14.69 -19.17
N ILE A 546 -4.34 -13.82 -18.16
CA ILE A 546 -4.15 -14.22 -16.75
C ILE A 546 -5.33 -15.09 -16.27
N VAL A 547 -6.58 -14.72 -16.57
CA VAL A 547 -7.78 -15.48 -16.18
C VAL A 547 -7.82 -16.86 -16.85
N GLU A 548 -7.59 -16.92 -18.15
CA GLU A 548 -7.59 -18.18 -18.91
C GLU A 548 -6.47 -19.12 -18.45
N HIS A 549 -5.28 -18.58 -18.16
CA HIS A 549 -4.15 -19.34 -17.61
C HIS A 549 -4.43 -19.85 -16.18
N CYS A 550 -4.96 -19.01 -15.29
CA CYS A 550 -5.35 -19.45 -13.94
C CYS A 550 -6.41 -20.55 -13.97
N ASN A 551 -7.43 -20.43 -14.83
CA ASN A 551 -8.46 -21.44 -15.00
C ASN A 551 -7.92 -22.74 -15.62
N ALA A 552 -6.98 -22.65 -16.56
CA ALA A 552 -6.30 -23.84 -17.12
C ALA A 552 -5.48 -24.61 -16.08
N ASN A 553 -5.03 -23.94 -15.00
CA ASN A 553 -4.28 -24.53 -13.89
C ASN A 553 -5.13 -24.77 -12.62
N GLY A 554 -6.46 -24.83 -12.76
CA GLY A 554 -7.37 -25.36 -11.73
C GLY A 554 -8.25 -24.35 -10.99
N HIS A 555 -8.13 -23.05 -11.27
CA HIS A 555 -9.14 -22.07 -10.80
C HIS A 555 -10.47 -22.23 -11.55
N MET A 556 -11.54 -21.66 -10.96
CA MET A 556 -12.89 -21.70 -11.53
C MET A 556 -13.50 -20.31 -11.69
N VAL A 557 -12.68 -19.30 -12.01
CA VAL A 557 -13.11 -17.91 -12.22
C VAL A 557 -14.07 -17.85 -13.41
N ARG A 558 -15.32 -17.44 -13.17
CA ARG A 558 -16.41 -17.55 -14.15
C ARG A 558 -17.29 -16.32 -14.31
N THR A 559 -17.61 -15.61 -13.22
CA THR A 559 -18.85 -14.79 -13.21
C THR A 559 -18.63 -13.33 -12.81
N HIS A 560 -17.76 -13.04 -11.84
CA HIS A 560 -17.65 -11.68 -11.28
C HIS A 560 -16.19 -11.20 -11.27
N PHE A 561 -15.94 -10.14 -12.05
CA PHE A 561 -14.73 -9.32 -11.96
C PHE A 561 -14.99 -8.16 -11.02
N LEU A 562 -14.31 -8.17 -9.87
CA LEU A 562 -14.47 -7.15 -8.85
C LEU A 562 -13.37 -6.10 -9.03
N ILE A 563 -13.67 -5.05 -9.78
CA ILE A 563 -12.72 -3.98 -10.08
C ILE A 563 -12.72 -2.95 -8.94
N LEU A 564 -11.59 -2.83 -8.24
CA LEU A 564 -11.32 -1.72 -7.33
C LEU A 564 -10.38 -0.74 -8.03
N LEU A 565 -10.82 0.51 -8.18
CA LEU A 565 -9.97 1.61 -8.64
C LEU A 565 -9.30 2.29 -7.45
N VAL A 566 -8.00 2.04 -7.27
CA VAL A 566 -7.17 2.72 -6.27
C VAL A 566 -6.70 4.04 -6.87
N PHE A 567 -7.54 5.07 -6.72
CA PHE A 567 -7.20 6.44 -7.11
C PHE A 567 -5.99 6.92 -6.28
N SER A 568 -4.92 7.32 -6.97
CA SER A 568 -3.65 7.78 -6.42
C SER A 568 -3.75 9.19 -5.81
#